data_AF-A0A969JP39-F1
#
_entry.id   AF-A0A969JP39-F1
#
_cell.length_a   1.000
_cell.length_b   1.000
_cell.length_c   1.000
_cell.angle_alpha   90.00
_cell.angle_beta   90.00
_cell.angle_gamma   90.00
#
_symmetry.space_group_name_H-M   'P 1'
#
loop_
_entity.id
_entity.type
_entity.pdbx_description
1 polymer ?
#
loop_
_entity_poly.entity_id
_entity_poly.type
_entity_poly.pdbx_seq_one_letter_code
_entity_poly.pdbx_strand_id
1 'polypeptide(L)'
;MEYTKEDKAKSWLHLVSTLVFLVLALLGTYYNFQFLLKLVFSVIAGLFIVKSFVIYHDYQHHAILKKSKLAKWIMTAFGIFVLAPSSIWKRTHDHHHQNNSKLSNSGIGSFPLLSKKKFEELPSTKQFLYLATRHPITIFSGYITLFIYDFNINSLMRSPKNHWDSAVALILHIAMGAYLFYLGGIVTLLISWVIPFVIANGLGAYLFYAQHNFPGATFDENENWKYTKAAIDSTSFLVMNPVMNWFTGNIGYHHVHHVNHHIPFYRLKEAMRNMPELQNPKTTTLHPMDMIACLKLKVWDPEKGMMTGL
;
A
#
# COMPACT_ATOMS: atom_id res chain seq x y z
N MET A 1 9.63 10.99 -20.81
CA MET A 1 9.84 9.58 -21.23
C MET A 1 11.21 9.01 -20.84
N GLU A 2 12.18 9.84 -20.41
CA GLU A 2 13.52 9.35 -20.04
C GLU A 2 13.53 8.45 -18.79
N TYR A 3 12.80 8.84 -17.75
CA TYR A 3 12.77 8.14 -16.45
C TYR A 3 11.92 6.85 -16.44
N THR A 4 11.08 6.63 -17.45
CA THR A 4 10.23 5.42 -17.57
C THR A 4 10.95 4.23 -18.20
N LYS A 5 12.20 4.41 -18.64
CA LYS A 5 13.00 3.32 -19.18
C LYS A 5 13.49 2.44 -18.03
N GLU A 6 13.07 1.17 -18.01
CA GLU A 6 13.58 0.20 -17.06
C GLU A 6 15.04 -0.18 -17.36
N ASP A 7 15.79 -0.45 -16.30
CA ASP A 7 16.99 -1.28 -16.34
C ASP A 7 16.58 -2.69 -15.91
N LYS A 8 16.55 -3.63 -16.87
CA LYS A 8 16.09 -5.00 -16.62
C LYS A 8 17.00 -5.75 -15.64
N ALA A 9 18.32 -5.53 -15.70
CA ALA A 9 19.25 -6.19 -14.79
C ALA A 9 19.01 -5.70 -13.36
N LYS A 10 18.83 -4.40 -13.19
CA LYS A 10 18.48 -3.79 -11.89
C LYS A 10 17.11 -4.24 -11.38
N SER A 11 16.10 -4.31 -12.25
CA SER A 11 14.76 -4.82 -11.90
C SER A 11 14.82 -6.27 -11.41
N TRP A 12 15.54 -7.16 -12.11
CA TRP A 12 15.74 -8.54 -11.68
C TRP A 12 16.55 -8.65 -10.41
N LEU A 13 17.64 -7.87 -10.28
CA LEU A 13 18.45 -7.83 -9.08
C LEU A 13 17.60 -7.48 -7.86
N HIS A 14 16.78 -6.43 -7.96
CA HIS A 14 15.88 -6.04 -6.87
C HIS A 14 14.85 -7.13 -6.55
N LEU A 15 14.21 -7.73 -7.56
CA LEU A 15 13.25 -8.80 -7.35
C LEU A 15 13.89 -10.02 -6.67
N VAL A 16 14.96 -10.56 -7.25
CA VAL A 16 15.59 -11.79 -6.77
C VAL A 16 16.22 -11.57 -5.40
N SER A 17 16.98 -10.50 -5.19
CA SER A 17 17.58 -10.23 -3.87
C SER A 17 16.51 -10.04 -2.79
N THR A 18 15.41 -9.32 -3.08
CA THR A 18 14.31 -9.13 -2.12
C THR A 18 13.65 -10.46 -1.75
N LEU A 19 13.38 -11.33 -2.73
CA LEU A 19 12.79 -12.65 -2.47
C LEU A 19 13.74 -13.58 -1.71
N VAL A 20 15.03 -13.57 -2.06
CA VAL A 20 16.06 -14.34 -1.32
C VAL A 20 16.12 -13.89 0.14
N PHE A 21 16.21 -12.58 0.40
CA PHE A 21 16.25 -12.09 1.77
C PHE A 21 14.93 -12.30 2.52
N LEU A 22 13.77 -12.27 1.84
CA LEU A 22 12.50 -12.66 2.43
C LEU A 22 12.52 -14.12 2.90
N VAL A 23 12.96 -15.04 2.04
CA VAL A 23 13.08 -16.46 2.38
C VAL A 23 14.06 -16.66 3.53
N LEU A 24 15.24 -16.01 3.50
CA LEU A 24 16.21 -16.09 4.58
C LEU A 24 15.65 -15.56 5.91
N ALA A 25 14.88 -14.46 5.87
CA ALA A 25 14.24 -13.93 7.07
C ALA A 25 13.19 -14.88 7.64
N LEU A 26 12.36 -15.49 6.77
CA LEU A 26 11.39 -16.52 7.18
C LEU A 26 12.06 -17.80 7.70
N LEU A 27 13.20 -18.22 7.13
CA LEU A 27 13.98 -19.33 7.69
C LEU A 27 14.54 -18.97 9.08
N GLY A 28 14.96 -17.72 9.27
CA GLY A 28 15.42 -17.20 10.55
C GLY A 28 14.35 -17.20 11.65
N THR A 29 13.06 -17.11 11.32
CA THR A 29 11.97 -17.24 12.31
C THR A 29 11.81 -18.68 12.79
N TYR A 30 12.17 -19.66 11.95
CA TYR A 30 12.03 -21.09 12.25
C TYR A 30 13.28 -21.70 12.89
N TYR A 31 14.47 -21.21 12.54
CA TYR A 31 15.74 -21.72 13.05
C TYR A 31 15.82 -21.71 14.58
N ASN A 32 16.68 -22.54 15.18
CA ASN A 32 16.77 -22.71 16.64
C ASN A 32 17.48 -21.53 17.36
N PHE A 33 17.07 -20.31 17.04
CA PHE A 33 17.49 -19.09 17.73
C PHE A 33 16.65 -18.80 18.96
N GLN A 34 17.18 -17.92 19.80
CA GLN A 34 16.46 -17.32 20.92
C GLN A 34 15.21 -16.58 20.43
N PHE A 35 14.16 -16.55 21.25
CA PHE A 35 12.87 -15.96 20.89
C PHE A 35 12.98 -14.52 20.36
N LEU A 36 13.79 -13.67 21.00
CA LEU A 36 13.98 -12.29 20.57
C LEU A 36 14.56 -12.19 19.15
N LEU A 37 15.52 -13.05 18.82
CA LEU A 37 16.12 -13.05 17.49
C LEU A 37 15.12 -13.55 16.42
N LYS A 38 14.28 -14.55 16.75
CA LYS A 38 13.17 -14.97 15.89
C LYS A 38 12.18 -13.83 15.64
N LEU A 39 11.88 -13.03 16.66
CA LEU A 39 11.03 -11.85 16.53
C LEU A 39 11.66 -10.77 15.65
N VAL A 40 12.97 -10.54 15.75
CA VAL A 40 13.70 -9.64 14.84
C VAL A 40 13.59 -10.12 13.38
N PHE A 41 13.80 -11.42 13.14
CA PHE A 41 13.60 -12.02 11.81
C PHE A 41 12.16 -11.87 11.30
N SER A 42 11.17 -11.95 12.19
CA SER A 42 9.76 -11.74 11.87
C SER A 42 9.49 -10.31 11.39
N VAL A 43 10.05 -9.31 12.09
CA VAL A 43 9.97 -7.91 11.68
C VAL A 43 10.65 -7.69 10.33
N ILE A 44 11.85 -8.24 10.15
CA ILE A 44 12.60 -8.15 8.89
C ILE A 44 11.83 -8.80 7.74
N ALA A 45 11.21 -9.97 7.96
CA ALA A 45 10.35 -10.62 6.98
C ALA A 45 9.18 -9.72 6.57
N GLY A 46 8.50 -9.10 7.54
CA GLY A 46 7.45 -8.11 7.26
C GLY A 46 7.92 -6.96 6.37
N LEU A 47 9.10 -6.40 6.65
CA LEU A 47 9.69 -5.33 5.84
C LEU A 47 10.08 -5.79 4.42
N PHE A 48 10.51 -7.04 4.25
CA PHE A 48 10.75 -7.62 2.92
C PHE A 48 9.47 -7.95 2.16
N ILE A 49 8.36 -8.27 2.84
CA ILE A 49 7.04 -8.35 2.21
C ILE A 49 6.62 -6.97 1.70
N VAL A 50 6.83 -5.89 2.46
CA VAL A 50 6.57 -4.51 2.01
C VAL A 50 7.38 -4.18 0.76
N LYS A 51 8.68 -4.49 0.77
CA LYS A 51 9.53 -4.26 -0.40
C LYS A 51 9.08 -5.06 -1.62
N SER A 52 8.75 -6.33 -1.42
CA SER A 52 8.23 -7.20 -2.48
C SER A 52 6.92 -6.66 -3.04
N PHE A 53 6.06 -6.10 -2.18
CA PHE A 53 4.81 -5.44 -2.58
C PHE A 53 5.06 -4.21 -3.45
N VAL A 54 6.05 -3.39 -3.15
CA VAL A 54 6.42 -2.24 -4.01
C VAL A 54 6.92 -2.69 -5.38
N ILE A 55 7.72 -3.77 -5.44
CA ILE A 55 8.17 -4.34 -6.72
C ILE A 55 6.98 -4.95 -7.50
N TYR A 56 6.08 -5.66 -6.81
CA TYR A 56 4.84 -6.16 -7.37
C TYR A 56 3.95 -5.04 -7.92
N HIS A 57 3.80 -3.97 -7.16
CA HIS A 57 3.06 -2.77 -7.55
C HIS A 57 3.59 -2.16 -8.86
N ASP A 58 4.91 -1.96 -8.96
CA ASP A 58 5.54 -1.42 -10.17
C ASP A 58 5.43 -2.37 -11.37
N TYR A 59 5.47 -3.68 -11.12
CA TYR A 59 5.24 -4.67 -12.16
C TYR A 59 3.81 -4.59 -12.71
N GLN A 60 2.81 -4.44 -11.84
CA GLN A 60 1.39 -4.28 -12.22
C GLN A 60 1.11 -2.96 -12.96
N HIS A 61 1.92 -1.93 -12.70
CA HIS A 61 1.96 -0.68 -13.47
C HIS A 61 2.77 -0.75 -14.77
N HIS A 62 3.34 -1.92 -15.07
CA HIS A 62 4.21 -2.10 -16.23
C HIS A 62 5.44 -1.17 -16.25
N ALA A 63 5.88 -0.70 -15.08
CA ALA A 63 7.11 0.08 -14.93
C ALA A 63 8.35 -0.82 -15.06
N ILE A 64 8.27 -2.06 -14.59
CA ILE A 64 9.36 -3.04 -14.62
C ILE A 64 8.91 -4.41 -15.14
N LEU A 65 9.82 -5.15 -15.77
CA LEU A 65 9.71 -6.55 -16.20
C LEU A 65 8.48 -6.89 -17.07
N LYS A 66 7.86 -5.89 -17.71
CA LYS A 66 6.54 -5.97 -18.39
C LYS A 66 6.39 -7.02 -19.50
N LYS A 67 7.49 -7.56 -20.04
CA LYS A 67 7.48 -8.60 -21.09
C LYS A 67 7.92 -9.98 -20.59
N SER A 68 8.28 -10.11 -19.32
CA SER A 68 8.82 -11.34 -18.77
C SER A 68 7.71 -12.31 -18.33
N LYS A 69 7.62 -13.47 -18.98
CA LYS A 69 6.71 -14.55 -18.56
C LYS A 69 7.04 -15.07 -17.16
N LEU A 70 8.33 -15.17 -16.83
CA LEU A 70 8.78 -15.60 -15.50
C LEU A 70 8.37 -14.60 -14.42
N ALA A 71 8.54 -13.29 -14.69
CA ALA A 71 8.11 -12.25 -13.75
C ALA A 71 6.58 -12.28 -13.56
N LYS A 72 5.80 -12.52 -14.64
CA LYS A 72 4.36 -12.70 -14.53
C LYS A 72 3.97 -13.81 -13.57
N TRP A 73 4.63 -14.97 -13.65
CA TRP A 73 4.37 -16.09 -12.74
C TRP A 73 4.73 -15.75 -11.30
N ILE A 74 5.94 -15.23 -11.06
CA ILE A 74 6.42 -14.84 -9.73
C ILE A 74 5.49 -13.80 -9.10
N MET A 75 5.11 -12.77 -9.85
CA MET A 75 4.28 -11.66 -9.35
C MET A 75 2.83 -12.09 -9.13
N THR A 76 2.29 -12.97 -9.97
CA THR A 76 0.97 -13.57 -9.72
C THR A 76 0.97 -14.37 -8.42
N ALA A 77 1.98 -15.22 -8.23
CA ALA A 77 2.12 -16.02 -7.01
C ALA A 77 2.33 -15.13 -5.78
N PHE A 78 3.13 -14.07 -5.89
CA PHE A 78 3.33 -13.12 -4.79
C PHE A 78 2.04 -12.35 -4.43
N GLY A 79 1.26 -11.90 -5.43
CA GLY A 79 -0.03 -11.25 -5.19
C GLY A 79 -1.01 -12.14 -4.43
N ILE A 80 -1.07 -13.42 -4.76
CA ILE A 80 -1.84 -14.44 -4.03
C ILE A 80 -1.30 -14.59 -2.59
N PHE A 81 0.03 -14.75 -2.44
CA PHE A 81 0.70 -14.90 -1.14
C PHE A 81 0.45 -13.71 -0.20
N VAL A 82 0.42 -12.49 -0.72
CA VAL A 82 0.23 -11.28 0.08
C VAL A 82 -1.23 -10.88 0.24
N LEU A 83 -2.18 -11.72 -0.20
CA LEU A 83 -3.63 -11.41 -0.16
C LEU A 83 -4.01 -10.16 -0.96
N ALA A 84 -3.26 -9.83 -2.02
CA ALA A 84 -3.60 -8.79 -2.98
C ALA A 84 -3.56 -9.39 -4.39
N PRO A 85 -4.49 -10.31 -4.72
CA PRO A 85 -4.50 -10.95 -6.02
C PRO A 85 -4.74 -9.93 -7.14
N SER A 86 -4.18 -10.21 -8.32
CA SER A 86 -4.04 -9.18 -9.36
C SER A 86 -5.40 -8.70 -9.90
N SER A 87 -6.44 -9.53 -9.92
CA SER A 87 -7.75 -9.15 -10.47
C SER A 87 -8.39 -7.96 -9.74
N ILE A 88 -8.31 -7.95 -8.41
CA ILE A 88 -8.91 -6.93 -7.56
C ILE A 88 -7.95 -5.77 -7.36
N TRP A 89 -6.69 -6.07 -7.02
CA TRP A 89 -5.73 -5.04 -6.63
C TRP A 89 -5.39 -4.12 -7.81
N LYS A 90 -5.12 -4.69 -8.99
CA LYS A 90 -4.82 -3.87 -10.17
C LYS A 90 -6.02 -3.01 -10.56
N ARG A 91 -7.24 -3.58 -10.54
CA ARG A 91 -8.46 -2.86 -10.90
C ARG A 91 -8.70 -1.66 -9.97
N THR A 92 -8.62 -1.87 -8.66
CA THR A 92 -8.89 -0.80 -7.70
C THR A 92 -7.76 0.24 -7.71
N HIS A 93 -6.51 -0.18 -7.84
CA HIS A 93 -5.37 0.75 -7.87
C HIS A 93 -5.29 1.55 -9.16
N ASP A 94 -5.55 0.96 -10.33
CA ASP A 94 -5.63 1.70 -11.61
C ASP A 94 -6.77 2.74 -11.56
N HIS A 95 -7.91 2.38 -10.96
CA HIS A 95 -9.01 3.33 -10.74
C HIS A 95 -8.57 4.49 -9.82
N HIS A 96 -7.85 4.20 -8.74
CA HIS A 96 -7.29 5.21 -7.85
C HIS A 96 -6.36 6.16 -8.59
N HIS A 97 -5.42 5.66 -9.40
CA HIS A 97 -4.56 6.53 -10.22
C HIS A 97 -5.37 7.43 -11.14
N GLN A 98 -6.39 6.91 -11.82
CA GLN A 98 -7.22 7.68 -12.75
C GLN A 98 -8.17 8.69 -12.09
N ASN A 99 -8.48 8.49 -10.81
CA ASN A 99 -9.49 9.27 -10.08
C ASN A 99 -8.96 9.90 -8.78
N ASN A 100 -7.64 9.94 -8.61
CA ASN A 100 -7.02 10.43 -7.40
C ASN A 100 -7.54 11.84 -7.09
N SER A 101 -7.97 12.00 -5.84
CA SER A 101 -8.44 13.27 -5.28
C SER A 101 -9.69 13.88 -5.93
N LYS A 102 -10.48 13.06 -6.63
CA LYS A 102 -11.88 13.36 -6.97
C LYS A 102 -12.79 12.96 -5.81
N LEU A 103 -13.47 13.92 -5.20
CA LEU A 103 -14.34 13.65 -4.04
C LEU A 103 -15.55 12.76 -4.40
N SER A 104 -16.07 12.82 -5.63
CA SER A 104 -17.25 12.05 -6.04
C SER A 104 -17.01 10.55 -6.15
N ASN A 105 -15.76 10.14 -6.41
CA ASN A 105 -15.36 8.76 -6.65
C ASN A 105 -14.44 8.23 -5.53
N SER A 106 -14.41 8.92 -4.38
CA SER A 106 -13.56 8.53 -3.26
C SER A 106 -14.02 7.19 -2.68
N GLY A 107 -13.08 6.25 -2.51
CA GLY A 107 -13.33 4.96 -1.86
C GLY A 107 -13.00 3.72 -2.70
N ILE A 108 -12.97 3.80 -4.04
CA ILE A 108 -12.50 2.66 -4.85
C ILE A 108 -10.99 2.73 -4.97
N GLY A 109 -10.31 1.77 -4.34
CA GLY A 109 -8.84 1.75 -4.30
C GLY A 109 -8.23 2.86 -3.43
N SER A 110 -9.03 3.50 -2.57
CA SER A 110 -8.56 4.50 -1.60
C SER A 110 -9.47 4.50 -0.37
N PHE A 111 -9.03 5.14 0.71
CA PHE A 111 -9.90 5.34 1.87
C PHE A 111 -10.99 6.36 1.53
N PRO A 112 -12.27 6.08 1.82
CA PRO A 112 -13.37 6.97 1.47
C PRO A 112 -13.17 8.34 2.13
N LEU A 113 -13.45 9.42 1.40
CA LEU A 113 -13.30 10.79 1.89
C LEU A 113 -14.51 11.63 1.50
N LEU A 114 -15.22 12.12 2.51
CA LEU A 114 -16.37 12.98 2.33
C LEU A 114 -16.00 14.45 2.58
N SER A 115 -16.67 15.35 1.88
CA SER A 115 -16.75 16.75 2.30
C SER A 115 -17.46 16.85 3.65
N LYS A 116 -17.10 17.83 4.48
CA LYS A 116 -17.70 18.07 5.80
C LYS A 116 -19.23 18.13 5.74
N LYS A 117 -19.79 18.92 4.81
CA LYS A 117 -21.25 19.01 4.57
C LYS A 117 -21.90 17.64 4.33
N LYS A 118 -21.40 16.87 3.37
CA LYS A 118 -21.91 15.51 3.08
C LYS A 118 -21.82 14.57 4.29
N PHE A 119 -20.79 14.70 5.12
CA PHE A 119 -20.67 13.90 6.34
C PHE A 119 -21.75 14.28 7.37
N GLU A 120 -21.98 15.58 7.58
CA GLU A 120 -23.00 16.09 8.50
C GLU A 120 -24.44 15.72 8.07
N GLU A 121 -24.68 15.60 6.76
CA GLU A 121 -25.96 15.16 6.18
C GLU A 121 -26.21 13.65 6.32
N LEU A 122 -25.21 12.83 6.69
CA LEU A 122 -25.39 11.40 6.87
C LEU A 122 -26.18 11.08 8.15
N PRO A 123 -27.03 10.04 8.15
CA PRO A 123 -27.54 9.43 9.38
C PRO A 123 -26.40 9.01 10.31
N SER A 124 -26.61 9.07 11.63
CA SER A 124 -25.61 8.75 12.65
C SER A 124 -24.93 7.39 12.45
N THR A 125 -25.68 6.36 12.05
CA THR A 125 -25.12 5.04 11.73
C THR A 125 -24.12 5.10 10.57
N LYS A 126 -24.42 5.86 9.51
CA LYS A 126 -23.51 6.03 8.37
C LYS A 126 -22.29 6.89 8.73
N GLN A 127 -22.46 7.89 9.59
CA GLN A 127 -21.33 8.65 10.15
C GLN A 127 -20.39 7.75 10.97
N PHE A 128 -20.93 6.89 11.83
CA PHE A 128 -20.15 5.92 12.60
C PHE A 128 -19.38 4.97 11.67
N LEU A 129 -20.05 4.37 10.68
CA LEU A 129 -19.40 3.47 9.73
C LEU A 129 -18.28 4.18 8.95
N TYR A 130 -18.52 5.42 8.50
CA TYR A 130 -17.50 6.24 7.85
C TYR A 130 -16.28 6.44 8.77
N LEU A 131 -16.48 6.85 10.02
CA LEU A 131 -15.40 7.05 10.97
C LEU A 131 -14.67 5.77 11.34
N ALA A 132 -15.39 4.65 11.44
CA ALA A 132 -14.82 3.33 11.68
C ALA A 132 -13.85 2.94 10.56
N THR A 133 -14.20 3.18 9.29
CA THR A 133 -13.28 2.89 8.15
C THR A 133 -12.00 3.73 8.20
N ARG A 134 -12.05 4.90 8.83
CA ARG A 134 -10.94 5.87 8.94
C ARG A 134 -10.30 5.87 10.32
N HIS A 135 -10.62 4.90 11.17
CA HIS A 135 -10.07 4.80 12.53
C HIS A 135 -8.64 4.24 12.49
N PRO A 136 -7.69 4.71 13.33
CA PRO A 136 -6.33 4.18 13.37
C PRO A 136 -6.26 2.67 13.51
N ILE A 137 -7.09 2.07 14.39
CA ILE A 137 -7.14 0.61 14.56
C ILE A 137 -7.50 -0.08 13.24
N THR A 138 -8.46 0.44 12.48
CA THR A 138 -8.85 -0.14 11.19
C THR A 138 -7.72 -0.07 10.16
N ILE A 139 -7.01 1.06 10.12
CA ILE A 139 -5.90 1.31 9.18
C ILE A 139 -4.71 0.40 9.53
N PHE A 140 -4.28 0.36 10.79
CA PHE A 140 -3.17 -0.50 11.22
C PHE A 140 -3.53 -1.99 11.24
N SER A 141 -4.82 -2.32 11.34
CA SER A 141 -5.33 -3.69 11.15
C SER A 141 -5.51 -4.05 9.67
N GLY A 142 -4.82 -3.37 8.75
CA GLY A 142 -4.90 -3.57 7.30
C GLY A 142 -4.82 -5.02 6.87
N TYR A 143 -4.07 -5.87 7.59
CA TYR A 143 -4.06 -7.31 7.35
C TYR A 143 -5.47 -7.94 7.35
N ILE A 144 -6.29 -7.60 8.34
CA ILE A 144 -7.65 -8.13 8.47
C ILE A 144 -8.62 -7.28 7.63
N THR A 145 -8.55 -5.96 7.75
CA THR A 145 -9.58 -5.04 7.24
C THR A 145 -9.50 -4.83 5.73
N LEU A 146 -8.28 -4.67 5.21
CA LEU A 146 -8.05 -4.39 3.79
C LEU A 146 -7.69 -5.66 3.03
N PHE A 147 -6.67 -6.39 3.47
CA PHE A 147 -6.13 -7.52 2.72
C PHE A 147 -7.04 -8.75 2.81
N ILE A 148 -7.41 -9.23 4.01
CA ILE A 148 -8.35 -10.37 4.12
C ILE A 148 -9.75 -9.95 3.70
N TYR A 149 -10.31 -8.90 4.30
CA TYR A 149 -11.71 -8.55 4.08
C TYR A 149 -11.94 -7.87 2.74
N ASP A 150 -11.40 -6.67 2.50
CA ASP A 150 -11.78 -5.90 1.31
C ASP A 150 -11.27 -6.52 -0.01
N PHE A 151 -9.98 -6.84 -0.09
CA PHE A 151 -9.38 -7.42 -1.29
C PHE A 151 -9.82 -8.84 -1.55
N ASN A 152 -10.25 -9.61 -0.55
CA ASN A 152 -10.62 -11.01 -0.80
C ASN A 152 -12.06 -11.37 -0.47
N ILE A 153 -12.52 -11.20 0.77
CA ILE A 153 -13.90 -11.59 1.14
C ILE A 153 -14.93 -10.74 0.39
N ASN A 154 -14.83 -9.42 0.48
CA ASN A 154 -15.76 -8.47 -0.11
C ASN A 154 -15.73 -8.53 -1.66
N SER A 155 -14.54 -8.62 -2.26
CA SER A 155 -14.38 -8.77 -3.72
C SER A 155 -15.02 -10.06 -4.24
N LEU A 156 -14.84 -11.18 -3.53
CA LEU A 156 -15.43 -12.48 -3.86
C LEU A 156 -16.96 -12.45 -3.69
N MET A 157 -17.47 -11.84 -2.62
CA MET A 157 -18.92 -11.67 -2.40
C MET A 157 -19.58 -10.82 -3.50
N ARG A 158 -18.92 -9.76 -3.94
CA ARG A 158 -19.48 -8.82 -4.94
C ARG A 158 -19.37 -9.33 -6.37
N SER A 159 -18.29 -10.03 -6.72
CA SER A 159 -18.05 -10.45 -8.11
C SER A 159 -17.19 -11.72 -8.19
N PRO A 160 -17.73 -12.88 -7.77
CA PRO A 160 -16.93 -14.10 -7.62
C PRO A 160 -16.33 -14.61 -8.93
N LYS A 161 -17.04 -14.43 -10.05
CA LYS A 161 -16.54 -14.82 -11.39
C LYS A 161 -15.30 -14.02 -11.81
N ASN A 162 -15.22 -12.74 -11.40
CA ASN A 162 -14.13 -11.84 -11.76
C ASN A 162 -12.95 -11.89 -10.76
N HIS A 163 -13.20 -12.35 -9.53
CA HIS A 163 -12.24 -12.38 -8.42
C HIS A 163 -12.10 -13.78 -7.80
N TRP A 164 -12.10 -14.82 -8.62
CA TRP A 164 -11.90 -16.20 -8.15
C TRP A 164 -10.52 -16.41 -7.53
N ASP A 165 -9.52 -15.63 -7.98
CA ASP A 165 -8.16 -15.61 -7.44
C ASP A 165 -8.12 -15.11 -5.98
N SER A 166 -9.13 -14.37 -5.53
CA SER A 166 -9.31 -14.04 -4.11
C SER A 166 -9.67 -15.23 -3.24
N ALA A 167 -10.47 -16.17 -3.76
CA ALA A 167 -10.73 -17.42 -3.05
C ALA A 167 -9.44 -18.25 -2.93
N VAL A 168 -8.66 -18.31 -4.01
CA VAL A 168 -7.36 -19.02 -4.01
C VAL A 168 -6.39 -18.39 -3.02
N ALA A 169 -6.30 -17.06 -2.99
CA ALA A 169 -5.48 -16.34 -2.02
C ALA A 169 -5.87 -16.69 -0.58
N LEU A 170 -7.15 -16.61 -0.22
CA LEU A 170 -7.61 -16.96 1.12
C LEU A 170 -7.35 -18.42 1.50
N ILE A 171 -7.67 -19.35 0.60
CA ILE A 171 -7.49 -20.79 0.87
C ILE A 171 -6.02 -21.11 1.08
N LEU A 172 -5.14 -20.65 0.19
CA LEU A 172 -3.71 -20.90 0.31
C LEU A 172 -3.13 -20.23 1.54
N HIS A 173 -3.55 -19.00 1.86
CA HIS A 173 -3.08 -18.28 3.03
C HIS A 173 -3.45 -18.96 4.35
N ILE A 174 -4.69 -19.45 4.44
CA ILE A 174 -5.17 -20.23 5.60
C ILE A 174 -4.46 -21.58 5.67
N ALA A 175 -4.32 -22.28 4.53
CA ALA A 175 -3.65 -23.58 4.48
C ALA A 175 -2.17 -23.47 4.89
N MET A 176 -1.45 -22.45 4.43
CA MET A 176 -0.06 -22.19 4.81
C MET A 176 0.06 -21.86 6.30
N GLY A 177 -0.85 -21.03 6.84
CA GLY A 177 -0.92 -20.76 8.27
C GLY A 177 -1.18 -22.04 9.09
N ALA A 178 -2.17 -22.84 8.70
CA ALA A 178 -2.51 -24.10 9.35
C ALA A 178 -1.34 -25.10 9.29
N TYR A 179 -0.62 -25.15 8.17
CA TYR A 179 0.57 -25.98 8.02
C TYR A 179 1.70 -25.54 8.98
N LEU A 180 1.97 -24.24 9.10
CA LEU A 180 2.96 -23.73 10.06
C LEU A 180 2.55 -23.99 11.51
N PHE A 181 1.25 -23.91 11.82
CA PHE A 181 0.72 -24.29 13.12
C PHE A 181 0.94 -25.79 13.40
N TYR A 182 0.68 -26.65 12.42
CA TYR A 182 0.93 -28.08 12.55
C TYR A 182 2.42 -28.40 12.80
N LEU A 183 3.34 -27.71 12.13
CA LEU A 183 4.78 -27.94 12.26
C LEU A 183 5.40 -27.48 13.59
N GLY A 184 4.86 -26.43 14.21
CA GLY A 184 5.55 -25.79 15.34
C GLY A 184 4.64 -25.05 16.33
N GLY A 185 3.34 -25.33 16.30
CA GLY A 185 2.34 -24.77 17.20
C GLY A 185 2.07 -23.27 17.01
N ILE A 186 1.36 -22.70 17.99
CA ILE A 186 0.90 -21.31 17.94
C ILE A 186 2.04 -20.30 17.86
N VAL A 187 3.16 -20.55 18.54
CA VAL A 187 4.31 -19.64 18.53
C VAL A 187 4.92 -19.55 17.13
N THR A 188 5.06 -20.68 16.44
CA THR A 188 5.59 -20.71 15.06
C THR A 188 4.65 -20.02 14.09
N LEU A 189 3.34 -20.25 14.21
CA LEU A 189 2.32 -19.54 13.43
C LEU A 189 2.41 -18.02 13.65
N LEU A 190 2.50 -17.58 14.91
CA LEU A 190 2.53 -16.14 15.21
C LEU A 190 3.78 -15.47 14.66
N ILE A 191 4.96 -16.03 14.93
CA ILE A 191 6.25 -15.42 14.56
C ILE A 191 6.50 -15.51 13.04
N SER A 192 6.19 -16.66 12.42
CA SER A 192 6.59 -16.90 11.02
C SER A 192 5.51 -16.51 10.01
N TRP A 193 4.27 -16.30 10.47
CA TRP A 193 3.14 -16.00 9.59
C TRP A 193 2.41 -14.73 10.00
N VAL A 194 1.81 -14.71 11.20
CA VAL A 194 0.89 -13.62 11.58
C VAL A 194 1.62 -12.28 11.73
N ILE A 195 2.71 -12.22 12.50
CA ILE A 195 3.43 -10.96 12.77
C ILE A 195 4.01 -10.34 11.48
N PRO A 196 4.68 -11.08 10.57
CA PRO A 196 5.17 -10.50 9.32
C PRO A 196 4.05 -9.88 8.48
N PHE A 197 2.89 -10.55 8.36
CA PHE A 197 1.74 -10.03 7.62
C PHE A 197 1.07 -8.85 8.32
N VAL A 198 0.95 -8.85 9.65
CA VAL A 198 0.46 -7.70 10.41
C VAL A 198 1.33 -6.47 10.15
N ILE A 199 2.65 -6.63 10.22
CA ILE A 199 3.60 -5.54 9.96
C ILE A 199 3.47 -5.07 8.52
N ALA A 200 3.53 -5.98 7.55
CA ALA A 200 3.57 -5.61 6.14
C ALA A 200 2.27 -4.96 5.67
N ASN A 201 1.13 -5.57 5.99
CA ASN A 201 -0.17 -5.11 5.52
C ASN A 201 -0.68 -3.91 6.32
N GLY A 202 -0.35 -3.83 7.62
CA GLY A 202 -0.61 -2.64 8.44
C GLY A 202 0.23 -1.44 7.99
N LEU A 203 1.52 -1.64 7.75
CA LEU A 203 2.39 -0.59 7.21
C LEU A 203 1.95 -0.17 5.80
N GLY A 204 1.64 -1.12 4.91
CA GLY A 204 1.14 -0.84 3.56
C GLY A 204 -0.15 -0.01 3.56
N ALA A 205 -1.12 -0.38 4.40
CA ALA A 205 -2.37 0.37 4.56
C ALA A 205 -2.12 1.80 5.10
N TYR A 206 -1.23 1.94 6.10
CA TYR A 206 -0.89 3.25 6.65
C TYR A 206 -0.12 4.13 5.65
N LEU A 207 0.87 3.57 4.93
CA LEU A 207 1.61 4.29 3.89
C LEU A 207 0.64 4.84 2.85
N PHE A 208 -0.24 3.99 2.32
CA PHE A 208 -1.26 4.40 1.37
C PHE A 208 -2.15 5.52 1.95
N TYR A 209 -2.60 5.39 3.19
CA TYR A 209 -3.40 6.42 3.87
C TYR A 209 -2.65 7.75 3.98
N ALA A 210 -1.48 7.77 4.62
CA ALA A 210 -0.70 8.98 4.88
C ALA A 210 -0.23 9.68 3.60
N GLN A 211 -0.07 8.92 2.51
CA GLN A 211 0.32 9.47 1.22
C GLN A 211 -0.81 10.23 0.50
N HIS A 212 -2.06 10.04 0.93
CA HIS A 212 -3.26 10.72 0.39
C HIS A 212 -4.06 11.47 1.46
N ASN A 213 -3.68 11.36 2.73
CA ASN A 213 -4.40 11.89 3.87
C ASN A 213 -3.44 12.53 4.87
N PHE A 214 -2.99 13.75 4.54
CA PHE A 214 -1.94 14.46 5.25
C PHE A 214 -2.24 15.96 5.35
N PRO A 215 -1.66 16.68 6.33
CA PRO A 215 -1.80 18.12 6.44
C PRO A 215 -1.39 18.83 5.14
N GLY A 216 -2.31 19.58 4.55
CA GLY A 216 -2.11 20.29 3.28
C GLY A 216 -2.59 19.53 2.04
N ALA A 217 -3.03 18.27 2.13
CA ALA A 217 -3.65 17.58 1.02
C ALA A 217 -4.89 18.35 0.52
N THR A 218 -4.99 18.55 -0.80
CA THR A 218 -6.11 19.27 -1.45
C THR A 218 -6.96 18.33 -2.28
N PHE A 219 -8.26 18.61 -2.40
CA PHE A 219 -9.20 17.80 -3.18
C PHE A 219 -10.09 18.71 -4.02
N ASP A 220 -10.44 18.25 -5.22
CA ASP A 220 -11.26 19.02 -6.16
C ASP A 220 -12.58 18.28 -6.44
N GLU A 221 -13.64 19.06 -6.70
CA GLU A 221 -14.89 18.56 -7.29
C GLU A 221 -14.71 18.39 -8.82
N ASN A 222 -15.52 17.51 -9.43
CA ASN A 222 -15.26 16.97 -10.77
C ASN A 222 -15.05 18.01 -11.87
N GLU A 223 -15.71 19.17 -11.80
CA GLU A 223 -15.70 20.18 -12.86
C GLU A 223 -14.34 20.90 -12.99
N ASN A 224 -13.54 20.96 -11.93
CA ASN A 224 -12.25 21.68 -11.89
C ASN A 224 -11.03 20.75 -11.85
N TRP A 225 -11.23 19.44 -11.87
CA TRP A 225 -10.16 18.46 -11.66
C TRP A 225 -9.22 18.37 -12.86
N LYS A 226 -7.91 18.52 -12.62
CA LYS A 226 -6.84 18.25 -13.59
C LYS A 226 -5.90 17.19 -13.02
N TYR A 227 -5.65 16.13 -13.79
CA TYR A 227 -4.84 14.97 -13.38
C TYR A 227 -3.48 15.37 -12.80
N THR A 228 -2.72 16.21 -13.49
CA THR A 228 -1.37 16.62 -13.08
C THR A 228 -1.37 17.46 -11.80
N LYS A 229 -2.39 18.31 -11.62
CA LYS A 229 -2.56 19.10 -10.39
C LYS A 229 -2.87 18.18 -9.20
N ALA A 230 -3.82 17.25 -9.37
CA ALA A 230 -4.16 16.28 -8.34
C ALA A 230 -2.99 15.33 -8.00
N ALA A 231 -2.20 14.94 -9.00
CA ALA A 231 -1.01 14.11 -8.79
C ALA A 231 0.03 14.79 -7.88
N ILE A 232 0.20 16.12 -7.96
CA ILE A 232 1.20 16.87 -7.18
C ILE A 232 0.61 17.39 -5.87
N ASP A 233 -0.56 18.05 -5.91
CA ASP A 233 -1.09 18.78 -4.76
C ASP A 233 -1.83 17.90 -3.77
N SER A 234 -2.24 16.70 -4.19
CA SER A 234 -3.07 15.80 -3.41
C SER A 234 -2.39 14.50 -3.01
N THR A 235 -1.08 14.43 -3.23
CA THR A 235 -0.24 13.32 -2.79
C THR A 235 1.01 13.85 -2.10
N SER A 236 1.48 13.17 -1.06
CA SER A 236 2.64 13.66 -0.31
C SER A 236 3.96 13.09 -0.82
N PHE A 237 5.04 13.80 -0.50
CA PHE A 237 6.35 13.21 -0.32
C PHE A 237 6.50 12.73 1.13
N LEU A 238 6.46 11.41 1.34
CA LEU A 238 6.69 10.82 2.65
C LEU A 238 8.20 10.73 2.91
N VAL A 239 8.72 11.64 3.72
CA VAL A 239 10.15 11.71 4.04
C VAL A 239 10.51 10.58 4.99
N MET A 240 11.46 9.76 4.56
CA MET A 240 11.94 8.59 5.29
C MET A 240 13.47 8.57 5.35
N ASN A 241 14.01 7.95 6.40
CA ASN A 241 15.45 7.68 6.48
C ASN A 241 15.91 6.70 5.37
N PRO A 242 17.22 6.58 5.10
CA PRO A 242 17.73 5.70 4.04
C PRO A 242 17.32 4.23 4.17
N VAL A 243 17.20 3.71 5.41
CA VAL A 243 16.80 2.33 5.69
C VAL A 243 15.35 2.10 5.26
N MET A 244 14.43 2.97 5.69
CA MET A 244 13.02 2.87 5.31
C MET A 244 12.80 3.15 3.84
N ASN A 245 13.55 4.05 3.21
CA ASN A 245 13.54 4.21 1.76
C ASN A 245 13.94 2.92 1.03
N TRP A 246 14.88 2.14 1.58
CA TRP A 246 15.31 0.89 0.97
C TRP A 246 14.28 -0.23 1.12
N PHE A 247 13.62 -0.34 2.28
CA PHE A 247 12.56 -1.33 2.52
C PHE A 247 11.25 -0.97 1.83
N THR A 248 10.97 0.31 1.62
CA THR A 248 9.75 0.77 0.94
C THR A 248 9.98 1.07 -0.54
N GLY A 249 11.14 0.72 -1.11
CA GLY A 249 11.45 0.93 -2.52
C GLY A 249 11.34 2.40 -2.96
N ASN A 250 11.62 3.37 -2.09
CA ASN A 250 11.39 4.80 -2.36
C ASN A 250 9.94 5.16 -2.70
N ILE A 251 8.94 4.36 -2.32
CA ILE A 251 7.51 4.69 -2.57
C ILE A 251 7.11 6.01 -1.92
N GLY A 252 7.86 6.48 -0.93
CA GLY A 252 7.66 7.79 -0.31
C GLY A 252 7.69 8.96 -1.30
N TYR A 253 8.37 8.82 -2.45
CA TYR A 253 8.33 9.75 -3.60
C TYR A 253 7.00 9.60 -4.37
N HIS A 254 5.89 9.63 -3.64
CA HIS A 254 4.57 9.24 -4.16
C HIS A 254 4.02 10.23 -5.17
N HIS A 255 4.26 11.51 -4.96
CA HIS A 255 3.93 12.56 -5.94
C HIS A 255 4.61 12.31 -7.29
N VAL A 256 5.88 11.90 -7.30
CA VAL A 256 6.59 11.50 -8.53
C VAL A 256 5.91 10.29 -9.18
N HIS A 257 5.56 9.30 -8.36
CA HIS A 257 4.85 8.10 -8.81
C HIS A 257 3.47 8.41 -9.40
N HIS A 258 2.70 9.31 -8.79
CA HIS A 258 1.38 9.73 -9.30
C HIS A 258 1.47 10.56 -10.56
N VAL A 259 2.52 11.36 -10.72
CA VAL A 259 2.78 12.08 -11.97
C VAL A 259 3.01 11.10 -13.12
N ASN A 260 3.74 10.01 -12.87
CA ASN A 260 3.88 8.93 -13.86
C ASN A 260 4.24 7.58 -13.20
N HIS A 261 3.24 6.72 -13.04
CA HIS A 261 3.39 5.41 -12.40
C HIS A 261 4.18 4.37 -13.22
N HIS A 262 4.61 4.74 -14.44
CA HIS A 262 5.53 3.93 -15.25
C HIS A 262 7.01 4.20 -14.94
N ILE A 263 7.33 5.15 -14.05
CA ILE A 263 8.71 5.36 -13.58
C ILE A 263 9.03 4.26 -12.55
N PRO A 264 10.07 3.42 -12.77
CA PRO A 264 10.46 2.42 -11.80
C PRO A 264 10.81 3.05 -10.44
N PHE A 265 10.47 2.37 -9.35
CA PHE A 265 10.68 2.81 -7.97
C PHE A 265 12.14 3.20 -7.67
N TYR A 266 13.10 2.56 -8.34
CA TYR A 266 14.53 2.84 -8.19
C TYR A 266 15.02 4.07 -8.99
N ARG A 267 14.14 4.70 -9.79
CA ARG A 267 14.38 5.94 -10.54
C ARG A 267 13.55 7.13 -10.02
N LEU A 268 12.65 6.95 -9.05
CA LEU A 268 11.85 8.06 -8.50
C LEU A 268 12.72 9.22 -7.96
N LYS A 269 13.81 8.89 -7.28
CA LYS A 269 14.80 9.87 -6.79
C LYS A 269 15.48 10.64 -7.92
N GLU A 270 15.82 9.94 -8.99
CA GLU A 270 16.45 10.50 -10.18
C GLU A 270 15.50 11.45 -10.91
N ALA A 271 14.24 11.01 -11.10
CA ALA A 271 13.19 11.82 -11.69
C ALA A 271 12.92 13.09 -10.88
N MET A 272 12.77 12.98 -9.55
CA MET A 272 12.60 14.16 -8.70
C MET A 272 13.75 15.14 -8.92
N ARG A 273 15.01 14.72 -8.71
CA ARG A 273 16.20 15.60 -8.79
C ARG A 273 16.31 16.40 -10.08
N ASN A 274 15.86 15.84 -11.20
CA ASN A 274 16.05 16.43 -12.52
C ASN A 274 14.79 17.13 -13.07
N MET A 275 13.71 17.20 -12.30
CA MET A 275 12.46 17.84 -12.71
C MET A 275 12.15 19.00 -11.75
N PRO A 276 12.33 20.27 -12.16
CA PRO A 276 12.06 21.44 -11.32
C PRO A 276 10.64 21.47 -10.76
N GLU A 277 9.67 20.95 -11.50
CA GLU A 277 8.26 20.88 -11.13
C GLU A 277 8.00 19.96 -9.91
N LEU A 278 8.94 19.07 -9.60
CA LEU A 278 8.83 18.10 -8.50
C LEU A 278 9.58 18.54 -7.23
N GLN A 279 10.18 19.74 -7.20
CA GLN A 279 11.06 20.15 -6.09
C GLN A 279 10.34 20.65 -4.85
N ASN A 280 9.08 21.06 -4.94
CA ASN A 280 8.32 21.63 -3.83
C ASN A 280 7.08 20.78 -3.46
N PRO A 281 7.24 19.48 -3.14
CA PRO A 281 6.11 18.64 -2.78
C PRO A 281 5.61 18.96 -1.37
N LYS A 282 4.34 18.70 -1.10
CA LYS A 282 3.81 18.67 0.27
C LYS A 282 4.35 17.43 0.98
N THR A 283 4.78 17.57 2.23
CA THR A 283 5.50 16.49 2.95
C THR A 283 4.75 15.99 4.18
N THR A 284 4.95 14.72 4.50
CA THR A 284 4.68 14.13 5.82
C THR A 284 5.78 13.13 6.16
N THR A 285 5.80 12.56 7.36
CA THR A 285 6.84 11.61 7.78
C THR A 285 6.26 10.41 8.55
N LEU A 286 7.13 9.46 8.89
CA LEU A 286 6.81 8.36 9.82
C LEU A 286 7.05 8.75 11.29
N HIS A 287 7.30 10.03 11.59
CA HIS A 287 7.40 10.50 12.96
C HIS A 287 6.01 10.41 13.64
N PRO A 288 5.91 9.92 14.90
CA PRO A 288 4.61 9.69 15.54
C PRO A 288 3.65 10.88 15.51
N MET A 289 4.17 12.11 15.65
CA MET A 289 3.34 13.33 15.61
C MET A 289 2.74 13.58 14.23
N ASP A 290 3.48 13.34 13.16
CA ASP A 290 2.97 13.49 11.79
C ASP A 290 1.97 12.38 11.48
N MET A 291 2.20 11.16 11.99
CA MET A 291 1.24 10.07 11.87
C MET A 291 -0.07 10.40 12.57
N ILE A 292 -0.02 10.95 13.78
CA ILE A 292 -1.21 11.42 14.51
C ILE A 292 -1.90 12.55 13.73
N ALA A 293 -1.14 13.49 13.16
CA ALA A 293 -1.70 14.58 12.36
C ALA A 293 -2.46 14.03 11.13
N CYS A 294 -1.84 13.11 10.36
CA CYS A 294 -2.49 12.40 9.26
C CYS A 294 -3.78 11.71 9.71
N LEU A 295 -3.73 10.96 10.81
CA LEU A 295 -4.86 10.15 11.30
C LEU A 295 -6.00 11.01 11.88
N LYS A 296 -5.76 12.25 12.33
CA LYS A 296 -6.80 13.17 12.80
C LYS A 296 -7.66 13.73 11.68
N LEU A 297 -7.18 13.73 10.43
CA LEU A 297 -7.90 14.29 9.29
C LEU A 297 -9.00 13.34 8.82
N LYS A 298 -10.26 13.73 9.03
CA LYS A 298 -11.44 12.89 8.78
C LYS A 298 -12.26 13.32 7.59
N VAL A 299 -12.34 14.61 7.28
CA VAL A 299 -13.19 15.15 6.21
C VAL A 299 -12.43 16.20 5.40
N TRP A 300 -12.92 16.48 4.20
CA TRP A 300 -12.51 17.63 3.41
C TRP A 300 -13.40 18.83 3.74
N ASP A 301 -12.82 19.99 4.04
CA ASP A 301 -13.56 21.25 4.27
C ASP A 301 -13.38 22.17 3.04
N PRO A 302 -14.39 22.27 2.15
CA PRO A 302 -14.30 23.09 0.94
C PRO A 302 -14.13 24.58 1.23
N GLU A 303 -14.66 25.09 2.36
CA GLU A 303 -14.56 26.51 2.72
C GLU A 303 -13.13 26.89 3.09
N LYS A 304 -12.43 25.98 3.77
CA LYS A 304 -11.03 26.17 4.16
C LYS A 304 -10.03 25.70 3.10
N GLY A 305 -10.49 24.95 2.09
CA GLY A 305 -9.62 24.34 1.09
C GLY A 305 -8.60 23.37 1.69
N MET A 306 -8.95 22.69 2.78
CA MET A 306 -8.06 21.76 3.47
C MET A 306 -8.82 20.60 4.13
N MET A 307 -8.10 19.51 4.42
CA MET A 307 -8.64 18.46 5.28
C MET A 307 -8.73 18.94 6.73
N THR A 308 -9.76 18.50 7.45
CA THR A 308 -9.95 18.81 8.88
C THR A 308 -10.27 17.55 9.68
N GLY A 309 -10.11 17.66 10.99
CA GLY A 309 -10.81 16.77 11.92
C GLY A 309 -12.33 17.01 11.91
N LEU A 310 -13.02 16.26 12.75
CA LEU A 310 -14.39 16.56 13.15
C LEU A 310 -14.38 17.38 14.43
#